data_AF-A0A3D5SQ23-F1
#
_entry.id   AF-A0A3D5SQ23-F1
#
_cell.length_a   1.000
_cell.length_b   1.000
_cell.length_c   1.000
_cell.angle_alpha   90.00
_cell.angle_beta   90.00
_cell.angle_gamma   90.00
#
_symmetry.space_group_name_H-M   'P 1'
#
loop_
_entity.id
_entity.type
_entity.pdbx_description
1 polymer ?
#
loop_
_entity_poly.entity_id
_entity_poly.type
_entity_poly.pdbx_seq_one_letter_code
_entity_poly.pdbx_strand_id
1 'polypeptide(L)'
;DVYKRQGACGAILAVGCVVPALCLEILRAVQAGDSDRAAALQAKLKPLAEAVTTHYGIGGLKAALDLIGYVGGEVRMPLRGADKNAREEIASLLSLALAALDNDESIADSLLVRDAHPA
;
A
#
# COMPACT_ATOMS: atom_id res chain seq x y z
N ASP A 1 9.17 11.38 -5.79
CA ASP A 1 10.46 12.05 -6.04
C ASP A 1 10.66 13.42 -5.35
N VAL A 2 9.75 13.88 -4.47
CA VAL A 2 9.94 15.16 -3.73
C VAL A 2 10.40 14.93 -2.27
N TYR A 3 9.99 13.83 -1.61
CA TYR A 3 10.22 13.66 -0.17
C TYR A 3 11.65 13.23 0.26
N LYS A 4 12.40 12.48 -0.56
CA LYS A 4 13.81 12.12 -0.25
C LYS A 4 14.84 13.14 -0.75
N ARG A 5 14.45 14.12 -1.59
CA ARG A 5 15.33 15.23 -2.00
C ARG A 5 15.64 16.22 -0.86
N GLN A 6 14.92 16.15 0.26
CA GLN A 6 14.99 17.10 1.37
C GLN A 6 15.57 16.51 2.67
N GLY A 7 16.23 15.34 2.59
CA GLY A 7 16.98 14.76 3.72
C GLY A 7 16.21 13.80 4.65
N ALA A 8 14.97 13.42 4.29
CA ALA A 8 14.23 12.39 5.04
C ALA A 8 14.86 10.99 4.86
N CYS A 9 15.12 10.29 5.96
CA CYS A 9 15.76 8.97 5.96
C CYS A 9 14.78 7.78 6.05
N GLY A 10 13.47 8.03 6.13
CA GLY A 10 12.46 6.98 6.29
C GLY A 10 11.02 7.52 6.24
N ALA A 11 10.04 6.63 6.48
CA ALA A 11 8.61 6.97 6.50
C ALA A 11 7.81 6.02 7.40
N ILE A 12 6.70 6.52 7.95
CA ILE A 12 5.66 5.72 8.62
C ILE A 12 4.44 5.71 7.70
N LEU A 13 4.06 4.55 7.18
CA LEU A 13 3.13 4.42 6.06
C LEU A 13 1.94 3.53 6.43
N ALA A 14 0.74 4.11 6.52
CA ALA A 14 -0.49 3.35 6.72
C ALA A 14 -0.73 2.33 5.58
N VAL A 15 -0.50 2.74 4.32
CA VAL A 15 -0.61 1.87 3.15
C VAL A 15 0.40 0.71 3.17
N GLY A 16 1.47 0.83 3.96
CA GLY A 16 2.45 -0.24 4.18
C GLY A 16 1.87 -1.45 4.92
N CYS A 17 0.74 -1.30 5.62
CA CYS A 17 0.02 -2.44 6.19
C CYS A 17 -0.61 -3.34 5.12
N VAL A 18 -0.82 -2.83 3.91
CA VAL A 18 -1.51 -3.55 2.82
C VAL A 18 -0.54 -3.94 1.70
N VAL A 19 0.36 -3.04 1.31
CA VAL A 19 1.32 -3.27 0.21
C VAL A 19 2.77 -2.96 0.64
N PRO A 20 3.32 -3.67 1.65
CA PRO A 20 4.66 -3.39 2.19
C PRO A 20 5.76 -3.56 1.14
N ALA A 21 5.65 -4.56 0.26
CA ALA A 21 6.66 -4.83 -0.77
C ALA A 21 6.87 -3.63 -1.70
N LEU A 22 5.81 -2.97 -2.15
CA LEU A 22 5.90 -1.78 -3.00
C LEU A 22 6.55 -0.59 -2.28
N CYS A 23 6.26 -0.42 -0.99
CA CYS A 23 6.92 0.59 -0.16
C CYS A 23 8.44 0.35 -0.04
N LEU A 24 8.84 -0.91 0.13
CA LEU A 24 10.25 -1.30 0.19
C LEU A 24 10.96 -1.11 -1.16
N GLU A 25 10.30 -1.39 -2.27
CA GLU A 25 10.84 -1.15 -3.61
C GLU A 25 11.10 0.33 -3.88
N ILE A 26 10.18 1.22 -3.46
CA ILE A 26 10.41 2.66 -3.51
C ILE A 26 11.63 3.04 -2.65
N LEU A 27 11.74 2.49 -1.44
CA LEU A 27 12.87 2.77 -0.55
C LEU A 27 14.21 2.35 -1.19
N ARG A 28 14.26 1.15 -1.77
CA ARG A 28 15.41 0.56 -2.48
C ARG A 28 15.81 1.39 -3.69
N ALA A 29 14.84 1.76 -4.55
CA ALA A 29 15.09 2.58 -5.73
C ALA A 29 15.75 3.91 -5.33
N VAL A 30 15.26 4.57 -4.28
CA VAL A 30 15.90 5.82 -3.85
C VAL A 30 17.26 5.60 -3.18
N GLN A 31 17.46 4.50 -2.43
CA GLN A 31 18.79 4.17 -1.88
C GLN A 31 19.82 3.88 -2.99
N ALA A 32 19.37 3.33 -4.12
CA ALA A 32 20.19 3.11 -5.31
C ALA A 32 20.41 4.38 -6.16
N GLY A 33 19.78 5.51 -5.81
CA GLY A 33 19.83 6.74 -6.59
C GLY A 33 18.96 6.74 -7.84
N ASP A 34 18.17 5.68 -8.08
CA ASP A 34 17.27 5.55 -9.22
C ASP A 34 15.96 6.33 -8.98
N SER A 35 16.04 7.64 -9.27
CA SER A 35 14.95 8.58 -9.02
C SER A 35 13.75 8.33 -9.95
N ASP A 36 14.00 7.87 -11.19
CA ASP A 36 12.96 7.61 -12.18
C ASP A 36 12.12 6.40 -11.80
N ARG A 37 12.76 5.28 -11.42
CA ARG A 37 12.05 4.11 -10.89
C ARG A 37 11.28 4.46 -9.62
N ALA A 38 11.91 5.19 -8.70
CA ALA A 38 11.24 5.62 -7.46
C ALA A 38 10.01 6.48 -7.75
N ALA A 39 10.09 7.41 -8.70
CA ALA A 39 8.97 8.26 -9.11
C ALA A 39 7.83 7.43 -9.73
N ALA A 40 8.16 6.49 -10.62
CA ALA A 40 7.20 5.62 -11.27
C ALA A 40 6.45 4.74 -10.27
N LEU A 41 7.16 4.10 -9.34
CA LEU A 41 6.55 3.27 -8.28
C LEU A 41 5.72 4.12 -7.32
N GLN A 42 6.21 5.30 -6.93
CA GLN A 42 5.45 6.23 -6.09
C GLN A 42 4.15 6.68 -6.76
N ALA A 43 4.16 6.93 -8.07
CA ALA A 43 2.96 7.32 -8.82
C ALA A 43 1.90 6.21 -8.82
N LYS A 44 2.33 4.94 -8.86
CA LYS A 44 1.43 3.78 -8.76
C LYS A 44 0.89 3.57 -7.34
N LEU A 45 1.71 3.80 -6.30
CA LEU A 45 1.30 3.66 -4.90
C LEU A 45 0.36 4.78 -4.42
N LYS A 46 0.61 6.02 -4.89
CA LYS A 46 -0.04 7.23 -4.38
C LYS A 46 -1.58 7.15 -4.34
N PRO A 47 -2.29 6.72 -5.41
CA PRO A 47 -3.75 6.66 -5.38
C PRO A 47 -4.29 5.75 -4.28
N LEU A 48 -3.70 4.56 -4.10
CA LEU A 48 -4.09 3.65 -3.02
C LEU A 48 -3.82 4.27 -1.65
N ALA A 49 -2.66 4.93 -1.49
CA ALA A 49 -2.31 5.60 -0.24
C ALA A 49 -3.31 6.70 0.11
N GLU A 50 -3.72 7.53 -0.85
CA GLU A 50 -4.74 8.57 -0.67
C GLU A 50 -6.12 7.97 -0.37
N ALA A 51 -6.50 6.88 -1.05
CA ALA A 51 -7.76 6.19 -0.81
C ALA A 51 -7.89 5.71 0.65
N VAL A 52 -6.86 5.04 1.18
CA VAL A 52 -6.88 4.46 2.53
C VAL A 52 -6.50 5.45 3.65
N THR A 53 -6.24 6.71 3.34
CA THR A 53 -5.90 7.74 4.34
C THR A 53 -6.78 8.96 4.24
N THR A 54 -6.70 9.70 3.14
CA THR A 54 -7.40 10.98 2.95
C THR A 54 -8.88 10.78 2.60
N HIS A 55 -9.20 9.83 1.71
CA HIS A 55 -10.57 9.67 1.20
C HIS A 55 -11.46 8.82 2.11
N TYR A 56 -11.00 7.62 2.47
CA TYR A 56 -11.79 6.66 3.27
C TYR A 56 -11.20 6.38 4.65
N GLY A 57 -10.02 6.96 4.94
CA GLY A 57 -9.34 6.83 6.24
C GLY A 57 -9.22 5.39 6.72
N ILE A 58 -9.34 5.20 8.05
CA ILE A 58 -9.19 3.89 8.67
C ILE A 58 -10.25 2.88 8.22
N GLY A 59 -11.45 3.32 7.83
CA GLY A 59 -12.48 2.45 7.26
C GLY A 59 -12.04 1.87 5.92
N GLY A 60 -11.41 2.69 5.08
CA GLY A 60 -10.78 2.24 3.84
C GLY A 60 -9.58 1.33 4.07
N LEU A 61 -8.68 1.68 5.01
CA LEU A 61 -7.51 0.85 5.32
C LEU A 61 -7.92 -0.55 5.81
N LYS A 62 -8.91 -0.64 6.70
CA LYS A 62 -9.44 -1.93 7.18
C LYS A 62 -10.11 -2.73 6.07
N ALA A 63 -10.87 -2.07 5.20
CA ALA A 63 -11.42 -2.74 4.02
C ALA A 63 -10.32 -3.26 3.09
N ALA A 64 -9.22 -2.52 2.91
CA ALA A 64 -8.07 -2.96 2.14
C ALA A 64 -7.38 -4.19 2.78
N LEU A 65 -7.25 -4.22 4.11
CA LEU A 65 -6.77 -5.39 4.86
C LEU A 65 -7.67 -6.61 4.64
N ASP A 66 -9.00 -6.45 4.72
CA ASP A 66 -9.95 -7.54 4.43
C ASP A 66 -9.77 -8.09 3.00
N LEU A 67 -9.55 -7.20 2.01
CA LEU A 67 -9.37 -7.58 0.61
C LEU A 67 -8.08 -8.39 0.36
N ILE A 68 -7.04 -8.21 1.17
CA ILE A 68 -5.79 -8.98 1.10
C ILE A 68 -5.78 -10.18 2.07
N GLY A 69 -6.92 -10.52 2.68
CA GLY A 69 -7.07 -11.70 3.54
C GLY A 69 -6.65 -11.51 5.00
N TYR A 70 -6.35 -10.28 5.42
CA TYR A 70 -6.14 -9.93 6.83
C TYR A 70 -7.47 -9.55 7.50
N VAL A 71 -7.50 -9.46 8.83
CA VAL A 71 -8.69 -9.03 9.57
C VAL A 71 -8.63 -7.53 9.82
N GLY A 72 -9.24 -6.73 8.95
CA GLY A 72 -9.46 -5.29 9.17
C GLY A 72 -10.73 -5.04 9.99
N GLY A 73 -11.84 -5.67 9.57
CA GLY A 73 -13.11 -5.67 10.27
C GLY A 73 -13.76 -4.29 10.45
N GLU A 74 -14.75 -4.21 11.32
CA GLU A 74 -15.50 -2.97 11.54
C GLU A 74 -14.67 -1.90 12.26
N VAL A 75 -14.98 -0.64 11.97
CA VAL A 75 -14.44 0.51 12.69
C VAL A 75 -15.32 0.81 13.90
N ARG A 76 -14.71 1.34 14.95
CA ARG A 76 -15.47 1.81 16.12
C ARG A 76 -16.15 3.14 15.79
N MET A 77 -17.40 3.29 16.24
CA MET A 77 -18.09 4.59 16.19
C MET A 77 -17.25 5.69 16.88
N PRO A 78 -17.27 6.94 16.37
CA PRO A 78 -18.17 7.48 15.34
C PRO A 78 -17.69 7.28 13.89
N LEU A 79 -16.61 6.54 13.65
CA LEU A 79 -16.07 6.32 12.31
C LEU A 79 -17.01 5.43 11.48
N ARG A 80 -17.04 5.67 10.17
CA ARG A 80 -17.83 4.88 9.21
C ARG A 80 -16.91 3.94 8.44
N GLY A 81 -17.37 2.70 8.25
CA GLY A 81 -16.69 1.74 7.38
C GLY A 81 -16.77 2.14 5.92
N ALA A 82 -15.94 1.51 5.08
CA ALA A 82 -16.00 1.68 3.63
C ALA A 82 -17.30 1.07 3.08
N ASP A 83 -18.07 1.86 2.33
CA ASP A 83 -19.25 1.37 1.61
C ASP A 83 -18.86 0.55 0.37
N LYS A 84 -19.85 0.04 -0.35
CA LYS A 84 -19.63 -0.81 -1.53
C LYS A 84 -18.76 -0.11 -2.59
N ASN A 85 -19.04 1.15 -2.90
CA ASN A 85 -18.31 1.89 -3.93
C ASN A 85 -16.85 2.11 -3.51
N ALA A 86 -16.62 2.48 -2.24
CA ALA A 86 -15.29 2.62 -1.68
C ALA A 86 -14.51 1.30 -1.74
N ARG A 87 -15.14 0.17 -1.42
CA ARG A 87 -14.50 -1.16 -1.48
C ARG A 87 -14.11 -1.55 -2.91
N GLU A 88 -14.97 -1.26 -3.89
CA GLU A 88 -14.69 -1.51 -5.31
C GLU A 88 -13.53 -0.64 -5.82
N GLU A 89 -13.51 0.65 -5.45
CA GLU A 89 -12.41 1.55 -5.80
C GLU A 89 -11.08 1.10 -5.15
N ILE A 90 -11.10 0.79 -3.86
CA ILE A 90 -9.92 0.29 -3.14
C ILE A 90 -9.40 -1.01 -3.77
N ALA A 91 -10.29 -1.94 -4.13
CA ALA A 91 -9.89 -3.19 -4.79
C ALA A 91 -9.22 -2.94 -6.15
N SER A 92 -9.74 -2.02 -6.95
CA SER A 92 -9.15 -1.62 -8.23
C SER A 92 -7.75 -1.01 -8.04
N LEU A 93 -7.62 -0.05 -7.11
CA LEU A 93 -6.35 0.61 -6.80
C LEU A 93 -5.32 -0.38 -6.23
N LEU A 94 -5.76 -1.33 -5.42
CA LEU A 94 -4.93 -2.40 -4.88
C LEU A 94 -4.38 -3.28 -6.02
N SER A 95 -5.23 -3.69 -6.97
CA SER A 95 -4.78 -4.46 -8.13
C SER A 95 -3.74 -3.72 -8.96
N LEU A 96 -3.92 -2.41 -9.18
CA LEU A 96 -2.96 -1.57 -9.91
C LEU A 96 -1.62 -1.44 -9.16
N ALA A 97 -1.67 -1.30 -7.84
CA ALA A 97 -0.48 -1.23 -7.00
C ALA A 97 0.28 -2.57 -7.00
N LEU A 98 -0.41 -3.70 -6.93
CA LEU A 98 0.23 -5.03 -6.95
C LEU A 98 0.83 -5.35 -8.33
N ALA A 99 0.15 -5.01 -9.41
CA ALA A 99 0.70 -5.17 -10.78
C ALA A 99 1.98 -4.34 -11.01
N ALA A 100 2.27 -3.34 -10.16
CA ALA A 100 3.56 -2.64 -10.19
C ALA A 100 4.75 -3.54 -9.83
N LEU A 101 4.52 -4.59 -9.03
CA LEU A 101 5.53 -5.52 -8.53
C LEU A 101 5.84 -6.64 -9.52
N ASP A 102 4.85 -7.11 -10.28
CA ASP A 102 4.98 -8.26 -11.19
C ASP A 102 5.89 -8.00 -12.41
N ASN A 103 6.37 -6.77 -12.60
CA ASN A 103 7.28 -6.42 -13.69
C ASN A 103 8.77 -6.64 -13.34
N ASP A 104 9.08 -7.25 -12.19
CA ASP A 104 10.44 -7.51 -11.72
C ASP A 104 10.52 -8.95 -11.13
N GLU A 105 11.10 -9.89 -11.89
CA GLU A 105 11.18 -11.33 -11.55
C GLU A 105 11.94 -11.63 -10.23
N SER A 106 12.65 -10.64 -9.67
CA SER A 106 13.39 -10.72 -8.41
C SER A 106 12.50 -10.81 -7.14
N ILE A 107 11.19 -10.53 -7.25
CA ILE A 107 10.34 -10.14 -6.11
C ILE A 107 9.57 -11.29 -5.44
N ALA A 108 9.61 -12.50 -5.99
CA ALA A 108 8.85 -13.66 -5.51
C ALA A 108 9.09 -13.99 -4.01
N ASP A 109 10.27 -13.70 -3.46
CA ASP A 109 10.64 -14.06 -2.08
C ASP A 109 10.03 -13.14 -1.00
N SER A 110 9.56 -11.93 -1.35
CA SER A 110 9.01 -10.98 -0.36
C SER A 110 7.50 -11.14 -0.12
N LEU A 111 6.84 -11.99 -0.92
CA LEU A 111 5.43 -12.37 -0.75
C LEU A 111 5.21 -13.36 0.41
N LEU A 112 6.29 -13.77 1.11
CA LEU A 112 6.26 -14.65 2.28
C LEU A 112 5.88 -13.92 3.58
N VAL A 113 4.84 -13.08 3.55
CA VAL A 113 3.99 -12.86 4.73
C VAL A 113 2.73 -13.71 4.58
N ARG A 114 2.90 -14.97 4.16
CA ARG A 114 1.82 -15.96 3.97
C ARG A 114 1.59 -16.85 5.18
N ASP A 115 2.37 -16.72 6.25
CA ASP A 115 2.09 -17.43 7.50
C ASP A 115 1.12 -16.61 8.36
N ALA A 116 -0.12 -16.54 7.88
CA ALA A 116 -1.25 -16.28 8.76
C ALA A 116 -1.33 -17.43 9.77
N HIS A 117 -1.13 -17.10 11.05
CA HIS A 117 -1.34 -18.02 12.16
C HIS A 117 -2.79 -18.56 12.09
N PRO A 118 -3.01 -19.88 11.99
CA PRO A 118 -4.36 -20.43 12.00
C PRO A 118 -4.98 -20.16 13.38
N ALA A 119 -6.12 -19.47 13.38
CA ALA A 119 -6.98 -19.35 14.55
C ALA A 119 -7.67 -20.69 14.86
#